data_AF-A0A1H8KGN9-F1
#
_entry.id   AF-A0A1H8KGN9-F1
#
_cell.length_a   1.000
_cell.length_b   1.000
_cell.length_c   1.000
_cell.angle_alpha   90.00
_cell.angle_beta   90.00
_cell.angle_gamma   90.00
#
_symmetry.space_group_name_H-M   'P 1'
#
loop_
_entity.id
_entity.type
_entity.pdbx_description
1 polymer ?
#
loop_
_entity_poly.entity_id
_entity_poly.type
_entity_poly.pdbx_seq_one_letter_code
_entity_poly.pdbx_strand_id
1 'polypeptide(L)'
;MRKTVLLLLLCLATSLGAFAQGSVNPDSVAYQLQRQKINNMLTARKQKFGQYETSLGQHTGIFGFQTKDDIRRSAGILMDIAKTDDAIFKELKILLEYRDFQQKQIQSHSKEAETTAAGYMQVITHLQQQNARLKQQVRSTEDHYNTKQNIFVAAIVLMSASILLLMFRKNRVKA
;
A
#
# COMPACT_ATOMS: atom_id res chain seq x y z
N MET A 1 -26.08 15.87 -32.10
CA MET A 1 -24.91 15.03 -31.78
C MET A 1 -23.64 15.84 -31.46
N ARG A 2 -23.29 16.92 -32.18
CA ARG A 2 -22.11 17.75 -31.82
C ARG A 2 -22.19 18.44 -30.45
N LYS A 3 -23.38 18.94 -30.06
CA LYS A 3 -23.59 19.63 -28.77
C LYS A 3 -23.51 18.69 -27.56
N THR A 4 -23.95 17.44 -27.71
CA THR A 4 -23.89 16.43 -26.65
C THR A 4 -22.46 15.91 -26.42
N VAL A 5 -21.66 15.81 -27.48
CA VAL A 5 -20.23 15.48 -27.37
C VAL A 5 -19.46 16.60 -26.67
N LEU A 6 -19.75 17.88 -26.99
CA LEU A 6 -19.10 19.02 -26.35
C LEU A 6 -19.40 19.11 -24.85
N LEU A 7 -20.64 18.80 -24.45
CA LEU A 7 -21.07 18.80 -23.06
C LEU A 7 -20.43 17.64 -22.26
N LEU A 8 -20.26 16.49 -22.89
CA LEU A 8 -19.59 15.34 -22.29
C LEU A 8 -18.08 15.59 -22.11
N LEU A 9 -17.45 16.28 -23.06
CA LEU A 9 -16.03 16.66 -23.00
C LEU A 9 -15.77 17.74 -21.95
N LEU A 10 -16.71 18.66 -21.74
CA LEU A 10 -16.67 19.65 -20.66
C LEU A 10 -16.80 18.99 -19.27
N CYS A 11 -17.70 18.02 -19.11
CA CYS A 11 -17.84 17.26 -17.86
C CYS A 11 -16.57 16.45 -17.51
N LEU A 12 -15.91 15.86 -18.51
CA LEU A 12 -14.62 15.17 -18.31
C LEU A 12 -13.48 16.13 -17.95
N ALA A 13 -13.47 17.34 -18.49
CA ALA A 13 -12.45 18.34 -18.16
C ALA A 13 -12.59 18.86 -16.72
N THR A 14 -13.83 18.98 -16.20
CA THR A 14 -14.07 19.41 -14.81
C THR A 14 -13.78 18.33 -13.77
N SER A 15 -13.87 17.05 -14.11
CA SER A 15 -13.53 15.96 -13.18
C SER A 15 -12.02 15.79 -13.01
N LEU A 16 -11.22 16.06 -14.05
CA LEU A 16 -9.74 16.01 -13.98
C LEU A 16 -9.14 17.04 -13.01
N GLY A 17 -9.76 18.22 -12.86
CA GLY A 17 -9.31 19.25 -11.92
C GLY A 17 -9.61 18.95 -10.45
N ALA A 18 -10.64 18.14 -10.16
CA ALA A 18 -11.03 17.80 -8.80
C ALA A 18 -10.14 16.72 -8.16
N PHE A 19 -9.53 15.84 -8.96
CA PHE A 19 -8.57 14.83 -8.49
C PHE A 19 -7.13 15.35 -8.37
N ALA A 20 -6.86 16.58 -8.83
CA ALA A 20 -5.55 17.23 -8.74
C ALA A 20 -5.34 18.00 -7.42
N GLN A 21 -6.35 18.09 -6.56
CA GLN A 21 -6.15 18.44 -5.16
C GLN A 21 -5.54 17.20 -4.48
N GLY A 22 -4.24 17.05 -4.71
CA GLY A 22 -3.44 15.94 -4.19
C GLY A 22 -3.74 15.75 -2.72
N SER A 23 -3.92 14.49 -2.33
CA SER A 23 -4.06 14.02 -0.96
C SER A 23 -3.07 14.78 -0.07
N VAL A 24 -3.56 15.84 0.58
CA VAL A 24 -2.83 16.57 1.60
C VAL A 24 -2.65 15.53 2.70
N ASN A 25 -1.49 14.89 2.72
CA ASN A 25 -1.20 13.87 3.70
C ASN A 25 -1.20 14.59 5.05
N PRO A 26 -2.26 14.47 5.86
CA PRO A 26 -2.45 15.30 7.06
C PRO A 26 -1.29 15.09 8.03
N ASP A 27 -0.70 13.90 7.93
CA ASP A 27 0.50 13.45 8.59
C ASP A 27 1.75 14.30 8.28
N SER A 28 1.91 14.74 7.03
CA SER A 28 3.02 15.62 6.63
C SER A 28 2.88 17.02 7.24
N VAL A 29 1.65 17.54 7.34
CA VAL A 29 1.40 18.89 7.85
C VAL A 29 1.64 18.97 9.35
N ALA A 30 1.13 18.01 10.12
CA ALA A 30 1.36 17.95 11.57
C ALA A 30 2.84 17.81 11.91
N TYR A 31 3.58 16.97 11.17
CA TYR A 31 5.02 16.81 11.33
C TYR A 31 5.79 18.11 11.06
N GLN A 32 5.46 18.82 9.97
CA GLN A 32 6.10 20.07 9.60
C GLN A 32 5.83 21.16 10.65
N LEU A 33 4.59 21.25 11.13
CA LEU A 33 4.21 22.20 12.19
C LEU A 33 5.01 21.95 13.47
N GLN A 34 5.16 20.67 13.86
CA GLN A 34 5.95 20.28 15.03
C GLN A 34 7.44 20.65 14.87
N ARG A 35 8.03 20.43 13.70
CA ARG A 35 9.41 20.87 13.41
C ARG A 35 9.56 22.38 13.47
N GLN A 36 8.60 23.13 12.92
CA GLN A 36 8.63 24.58 12.97
C GLN A 36 8.57 25.09 14.42
N LYS A 37 7.71 24.48 15.26
CA LYS A 37 7.64 24.78 16.69
C LYS A 37 8.98 24.56 17.39
N ILE A 38 9.63 23.41 17.15
CA ILE A 38 10.96 23.12 17.72
C ILE A 38 12.00 24.15 17.24
N ASN A 39 12.01 24.51 15.96
CA ASN A 39 12.94 25.52 15.42
C ASN A 39 12.74 26.90 16.05
N ASN A 40 11.49 27.28 16.31
CA ASN A 40 11.18 28.53 17.03
C ASN A 40 11.74 28.49 18.46
N MET A 41 11.58 27.36 19.17
CA MET A 41 12.13 27.18 20.51
C MET A 41 13.67 27.20 20.52
N LEU A 42 14.31 26.58 19.54
CA LEU A 42 15.77 26.61 19.36
C LEU A 42 16.27 28.04 19.07
N THR A 43 15.51 28.82 18.31
CA THR A 43 15.81 30.23 18.05
C THR A 43 15.72 31.06 19.33
N ALA A 44 14.66 30.87 20.11
CA ALA A 44 14.51 31.51 21.42
C ALA A 44 15.63 31.11 22.40
N ARG A 45 16.00 29.83 22.42
CA ARG A 45 17.16 29.31 23.19
C ARG A 45 18.44 30.03 22.79
N LYS A 46 18.73 30.14 21.49
CA LYS A 46 19.91 30.83 20.96
C LYS A 46 19.97 32.29 21.44
N GLN A 47 18.84 32.99 21.44
CA GLN A 47 18.76 34.36 21.95
C GLN A 47 19.09 34.44 23.45
N LYS A 48 18.55 33.51 24.27
CA LYS A 48 18.86 33.44 25.70
C LYS A 48 20.34 33.14 25.98
N PHE A 49 20.98 32.29 25.17
CA PHE A 49 22.42 32.06 25.28
C PHE A 49 23.23 33.33 25.01
N GLY A 50 22.85 34.14 24.01
CA GLY A 50 23.50 35.44 23.79
C GLY A 50 23.32 36.41 24.97
N GLN A 51 22.15 36.40 25.61
CA GLN A 51 21.91 37.19 26.84
C GLN A 51 22.76 36.68 28.02
N TYR A 52 22.90 35.36 28.15
CA TYR A 52 23.74 34.75 29.17
C TYR A 52 25.21 35.15 28.99
N GLU A 53 25.73 35.04 27.76
CA GLU A 53 27.09 35.44 27.40
C GLU A 53 27.33 36.94 27.71
N THR A 54 26.38 37.79 27.35
CA THR A 54 26.44 39.23 27.69
C THR A 54 26.44 39.45 29.20
N SER A 55 25.64 38.69 29.96
CA SER A 55 25.55 38.79 31.42
C SER A 55 26.81 38.31 32.12
N LEU A 56 27.58 37.38 31.53
CA LEU A 56 28.85 36.91 32.11
C LEU A 56 29.93 38.00 32.06
N GLY A 57 29.94 38.81 31.01
CA GLY A 57 30.87 39.93 30.85
C GLY A 57 30.52 41.19 31.65
N GLN A 58 29.37 41.23 32.32
CA GLN A 58 28.99 42.37 33.17
C GLN A 58 29.68 42.29 34.52
N HIS A 59 30.43 43.34 34.86
CA HIS A 59 31.13 43.47 36.13
C HIS A 59 30.80 44.84 36.72
N THR A 60 29.77 44.92 37.57
CA THR A 60 29.32 46.20 38.15
C THR A 60 29.94 46.50 39.51
N GLY A 61 30.88 45.68 39.98
CA GLY A 61 31.56 45.87 41.26
C GLY A 61 32.55 47.04 41.22
N ILE A 62 32.82 47.63 42.38
CA ILE A 62 33.65 48.85 42.57
C ILE A 62 35.08 48.70 41.99
N PHE A 63 35.57 47.48 41.76
CA PHE A 63 36.89 47.19 41.19
C PHE A 63 36.83 46.35 39.90
N GLY A 64 35.70 46.36 39.19
CA GLY A 64 35.52 45.50 38.02
C GLY A 64 35.35 44.02 38.35
N PHE A 65 35.00 43.70 39.61
CA PHE A 65 34.60 42.35 40.02
C PHE A 65 33.11 42.11 39.77
N GLN A 66 32.74 40.85 39.55
CA GLN A 66 31.33 40.45 39.53
C GLN A 66 30.70 40.63 40.90
N THR A 67 29.52 41.23 40.94
CA THR A 67 28.72 41.32 42.15
C THR A 67 27.85 40.07 42.31
N LYS A 68 27.31 39.86 43.51
CA LYS A 68 26.33 38.78 43.76
C LYS A 68 25.10 38.90 42.87
N ASP A 69 24.68 40.12 42.53
CA ASP A 69 23.52 40.36 41.69
C ASP A 69 23.80 40.01 40.22
N ASP A 70 25.02 40.27 39.73
CA ASP A 70 25.48 39.83 38.39
C ASP A 70 25.47 38.30 38.27
N ILE A 71 25.96 37.61 39.31
CA ILE A 71 25.95 36.14 39.38
C ILE A 71 24.52 35.61 39.46
N ARG A 72 23.64 36.22 40.26
CA ARG A 72 22.23 35.80 40.36
C ARG A 72 21.50 35.99 39.02
N ARG A 73 21.76 37.08 38.29
CA ARG A 73 21.19 37.34 36.97
C ARG A 73 21.60 36.26 35.96
N SER A 74 22.90 36.01 35.84
CA SER A 74 23.43 34.98 34.93
C SER A 74 22.92 33.58 35.27
N ALA A 75 22.85 33.22 36.56
CA ALA A 75 22.25 31.96 37.02
C ALA A 75 20.75 31.85 36.68
N GLY A 76 20.00 32.95 36.77
CA GLY A 76 18.59 33.01 36.36
C GLY A 76 18.41 32.74 34.87
N ILE A 77 19.23 33.37 34.01
CA ILE A 77 19.20 33.13 32.56
C ILE A 77 19.53 31.66 32.25
N LEU A 78 20.52 31.08 32.94
CA LEU A 78 20.90 29.68 32.76
C LEU A 78 19.78 28.71 33.18
N MET A 79 19.06 29.02 34.25
CA MET A 79 17.86 28.26 34.66
C MET A 79 16.77 28.32 33.58
N ASP A 80 16.54 29.48 32.98
CA ASP A 80 15.54 29.64 31.93
C ASP A 80 15.94 28.98 30.61
N ILE A 81 17.25 28.89 30.33
CA ILE A 81 17.79 28.07 29.25
C ILE A 81 17.48 26.60 29.54
N ALA A 82 17.81 26.10 30.73
CA ALA A 82 17.57 24.70 31.09
C ALA A 82 16.09 24.30 31.01
N LYS A 83 15.17 25.18 31.44
CA LYS A 83 13.72 24.98 31.26
C LYS A 83 13.31 24.93 29.79
N THR A 84 13.93 25.77 28.95
CA THR A 84 13.67 25.77 27.50
C THR A 84 14.16 24.47 26.88
N ASP A 85 15.30 23.94 27.34
CA ASP A 85 15.88 22.68 26.86
C ASP A 85 14.99 21.49 27.22
N ASP A 86 14.48 21.42 28.45
CA ASP A 86 13.51 20.40 28.86
C ASP A 86 12.23 20.42 27.98
N ALA A 87 11.72 21.63 27.68
CA ALA A 87 10.59 21.77 26.77
C ALA A 87 10.94 21.30 25.35
N ILE A 88 12.12 21.65 24.82
CA ILE A 88 12.58 21.18 23.49
C ILE A 88 12.67 19.65 23.47
N PHE A 89 13.20 19.02 24.51
CA PHE A 89 13.30 17.55 24.59
C PHE A 89 11.93 16.87 24.57
N LYS A 90 10.93 17.43 25.24
CA LYS A 90 9.55 16.93 25.18
C LYS A 90 9.00 16.98 23.76
N GLU A 91 9.17 18.10 23.07
CA GLU A 91 8.67 18.27 21.69
C GLU A 91 9.43 17.38 20.69
N LEU A 92 10.73 17.17 20.88
CA LEU A 92 11.54 16.22 20.09
C LEU A 92 11.10 14.78 20.30
N LYS A 93 10.74 14.40 21.54
CA LYS A 93 10.22 13.06 21.83
C LYS A 93 8.91 12.80 21.07
N ILE A 94 7.99 13.76 21.08
CA ILE A 94 6.74 13.69 20.31
C ILE A 94 7.04 13.50 18.82
N LEU A 95 8.01 14.25 18.27
CA LEU A 95 8.42 14.12 16.87
C LEU A 95 8.98 12.73 16.52
N LEU A 96 9.76 12.14 17.44
CA LEU A 96 10.31 10.79 17.28
C LEU A 96 9.22 9.72 17.35
N GLU A 97 8.33 9.79 18.34
CA GLU A 97 7.19 8.87 18.47
C GLU A 97 6.32 8.89 17.22
N TYR A 98 6.10 10.07 16.65
CA TYR A 98 5.35 10.25 15.41
C TYR A 98 6.03 9.55 14.22
N ARG A 99 7.35 9.70 14.06
CA ARG A 99 8.11 9.01 13.02
C ARG A 99 8.05 7.49 13.19
N ASP A 100 8.22 7.02 14.42
CA ASP A 100 8.20 5.59 14.73
C ASP A 100 6.79 4.99 14.50
N PHE A 101 5.73 5.75 14.78
CA PHE A 101 4.35 5.39 14.42
C PHE A 101 4.18 5.26 12.91
N GLN A 102 4.61 6.24 12.12
CA GLN A 102 4.54 6.15 10.66
C GLN A 102 5.31 4.94 10.12
N GLN A 103 6.51 4.67 10.65
CA GLN A 103 7.29 3.51 10.24
C GLN A 103 6.57 2.19 10.53
N LYS A 104 5.96 2.06 11.71
CA LYS A 104 5.14 0.89 12.06
C LYS A 104 3.92 0.75 11.16
N GLN A 105 3.26 1.85 10.83
CA GLN A 105 2.11 1.87 9.94
C GLN A 105 2.49 1.39 8.53
N ILE A 106 3.60 1.89 7.97
CA ILE A 106 4.12 1.45 6.67
C ILE A 106 4.45 -0.05 6.69
N GLN A 107 5.13 -0.53 7.72
CA GLN A 107 5.44 -1.95 7.86
C GLN A 107 4.18 -2.81 7.96
N SER A 108 3.18 -2.37 8.72
CA SER A 108 1.91 -3.07 8.87
C SER A 108 1.15 -3.15 7.54
N HIS A 109 1.04 -2.04 6.81
CA HIS A 109 0.37 -2.03 5.50
C HIS A 109 1.12 -2.87 4.47
N SER A 110 2.46 -2.85 4.46
CA SER A 110 3.25 -3.73 3.59
C SER A 110 2.97 -5.20 3.88
N LYS A 111 2.98 -5.58 5.17
CA LYS A 111 2.70 -6.96 5.60
C LYS A 111 1.27 -7.40 5.27
N GLU A 112 0.30 -6.51 5.43
CA GLU A 112 -1.10 -6.76 5.07
C GLU A 112 -1.26 -6.94 3.55
N ALA A 113 -0.60 -6.09 2.75
CA ALA A 113 -0.59 -6.21 1.30
C ALA A 113 0.07 -7.50 0.83
N GLU A 114 1.22 -7.88 1.41
CA GLU A 114 1.88 -9.16 1.13
C GLU A 114 1.00 -10.36 1.48
N THR A 115 0.35 -10.33 2.66
CA THR A 115 -0.56 -11.39 3.10
C THR A 115 -1.75 -11.51 2.15
N THR A 116 -2.34 -10.39 1.76
CA THR A 116 -3.44 -10.32 0.80
C THR A 116 -3.01 -10.83 -0.57
N ALA A 117 -1.84 -10.43 -1.06
CA ALA A 117 -1.28 -10.89 -2.33
C ALA A 117 -1.00 -12.41 -2.32
N ALA A 118 -0.44 -12.93 -1.23
CA ALA A 118 -0.24 -14.36 -1.04
C ALA A 118 -1.57 -15.12 -1.02
N GLY A 119 -2.60 -14.58 -0.35
CA GLY A 119 -3.96 -15.14 -0.36
C GLY A 119 -4.56 -15.19 -1.77
N TYR A 120 -4.44 -14.10 -2.54
CA TYR A 120 -4.88 -14.10 -3.94
C TYR A 120 -4.11 -15.11 -4.79
N MET A 121 -2.80 -15.24 -4.61
CA MET A 121 -1.99 -16.22 -5.33
C MET A 121 -2.48 -17.66 -5.06
N GLN A 122 -2.81 -17.98 -3.80
CA GLN A 122 -3.37 -19.27 -3.43
C GLN A 122 -4.72 -19.53 -4.12
N VAL A 123 -5.61 -18.54 -4.10
CA VAL A 123 -6.93 -18.63 -4.76
C VAL A 123 -6.77 -18.83 -6.27
N ILE A 124 -5.90 -18.04 -6.91
CA ILE A 124 -5.61 -18.17 -8.34
C ILE A 124 -5.08 -19.57 -8.67
N THR A 125 -4.14 -20.07 -7.88
CA THR A 125 -3.56 -21.41 -8.05
C THR A 125 -4.63 -22.49 -7.93
N HIS A 126 -5.51 -22.38 -6.93
CA HIS A 126 -6.61 -23.30 -6.73
C HIS A 126 -7.60 -23.27 -7.91
N LEU A 127 -7.95 -22.08 -8.40
CA LEU A 127 -8.81 -21.91 -9.59
C LEU A 127 -8.16 -22.52 -10.84
N GLN A 128 -6.85 -22.34 -11.03
CA GLN A 128 -6.11 -22.96 -12.13
C GLN A 128 -6.16 -24.49 -12.06
N GLN A 129 -5.94 -25.07 -10.87
CA GLN A 129 -6.03 -26.52 -10.66
C GLN A 129 -7.45 -27.05 -10.93
N GLN A 130 -8.49 -26.37 -10.45
CA GLN A 130 -9.87 -26.74 -10.74
C GLN A 130 -10.18 -26.68 -12.23
N ASN A 131 -9.74 -25.61 -12.91
CA ASN A 131 -9.94 -25.45 -14.35
C ASN A 131 -9.23 -26.57 -15.14
N ALA A 132 -8.01 -26.94 -14.75
CA ALA A 132 -7.29 -28.07 -15.33
C ALA A 132 -8.04 -29.40 -15.14
N ARG A 133 -8.55 -29.66 -13.93
CA ARG A 133 -9.35 -30.86 -13.64
C ARG A 133 -10.64 -30.91 -14.45
N LEU A 134 -11.37 -29.80 -14.53
CA LEU A 134 -12.59 -29.68 -15.33
C LEU A 134 -12.31 -29.95 -16.82
N LYS A 135 -11.26 -29.35 -17.38
CA LYS A 135 -10.83 -29.62 -18.76
C LYS A 135 -10.49 -31.09 -18.99
N GLN A 136 -9.83 -31.74 -18.04
CA GLN A 136 -9.52 -33.16 -18.12
C GLN A 136 -10.79 -34.02 -18.06
N GLN A 137 -11.75 -33.69 -17.19
CA GLN A 137 -13.02 -34.40 -17.08
C GLN A 137 -13.84 -34.30 -18.37
N VAL A 138 -13.90 -33.10 -18.97
CA VAL A 138 -14.57 -32.88 -20.27
C VAL A 138 -13.93 -33.74 -21.35
N ARG A 139 -12.59 -33.69 -21.49
CA ARG A 139 -11.85 -34.53 -22.46
C ARG A 139 -12.11 -36.02 -22.26
N SER A 140 -12.00 -36.51 -21.02
CA SER A 140 -12.27 -37.93 -20.74
C SER A 140 -13.71 -38.34 -21.07
N THR A 141 -14.68 -37.44 -20.85
CA THR A 141 -16.08 -37.68 -21.18
C THR A 141 -16.30 -37.74 -22.69
N GLU A 142 -15.72 -36.80 -23.43
CA GLU A 142 -15.74 -36.78 -24.89
C GLU A 142 -15.07 -38.03 -25.48
N ASP A 143 -13.90 -38.42 -24.96
CA ASP A 143 -13.18 -39.62 -25.40
C ASP A 143 -14.00 -40.90 -25.16
N HIS A 144 -14.65 -41.01 -23.99
CA HIS A 144 -15.55 -42.13 -23.69
C HIS A 144 -16.79 -42.14 -24.59
N TYR A 145 -17.37 -40.97 -24.89
CA TYR A 145 -18.52 -40.87 -25.79
C TYR A 145 -18.14 -41.27 -27.22
N ASN A 146 -17.04 -40.74 -27.75
CA ASN A 146 -16.52 -41.05 -29.09
C ASN A 146 -16.17 -42.54 -29.22
N THR A 147 -15.54 -43.13 -28.19
CA THR A 147 -15.22 -44.56 -28.18
C THR A 147 -16.50 -45.41 -28.20
N LYS A 148 -17.50 -45.08 -27.39
CA LYS A 148 -18.80 -45.78 -27.39
C LYS A 148 -19.50 -45.65 -28.74
N GLN A 149 -19.55 -44.45 -29.30
CA GLN A 149 -20.16 -44.19 -30.60
C GLN A 149 -19.47 -45.00 -31.72
N ASN A 150 -18.13 -45.05 -31.74
CA ASN A 150 -17.38 -45.85 -32.70
C ASN A 150 -17.66 -47.36 -32.56
N ILE A 151 -17.76 -47.88 -31.33
CA ILE A 151 -18.13 -49.28 -31.08
C ILE A 151 -19.54 -49.59 -31.61
N PHE A 152 -20.52 -48.72 -31.36
CA PHE A 152 -21.88 -48.89 -31.86
C PHE A 152 -21.93 -48.85 -33.40
N VAL A 153 -21.23 -47.91 -34.03
CA VAL A 153 -21.15 -47.83 -35.50
C VAL A 153 -20.51 -49.09 -36.08
N ALA A 154 -19.40 -49.57 -35.51
CA ALA A 154 -18.75 -50.81 -35.95
C ALA A 154 -19.68 -52.04 -35.83
N ALA A 155 -20.45 -52.14 -34.73
CA ALA A 155 -21.41 -53.23 -34.53
C ALA A 155 -22.54 -53.21 -35.58
N ILE A 156 -23.09 -52.03 -35.90
CA ILE A 156 -24.13 -51.88 -36.93
C ILE A 156 -23.57 -52.27 -38.30
N VAL A 157 -22.37 -51.84 -38.65
CA VAL A 157 -21.71 -52.19 -39.91
C VAL A 157 -21.53 -53.72 -40.01
N LEU A 158 -21.02 -54.37 -38.96
CA LEU A 158 -20.84 -55.83 -38.95
C LEU A 158 -22.18 -56.60 -39.05
N MET A 159 -23.23 -56.13 -38.38
CA MET A 159 -24.57 -56.72 -38.48
C MET A 159 -25.12 -56.60 -39.91
N SER A 160 -25.02 -55.41 -40.50
CA SER A 160 -25.48 -55.18 -41.88
C SER A 160 -24.69 -56.02 -42.90
N ALA A 161 -23.37 -56.13 -42.76
CA ALA A 161 -22.52 -56.97 -43.60
C ALA A 161 -22.88 -58.46 -43.48
N SER A 162 -23.18 -58.93 -42.26
CA SER A 162 -23.60 -60.31 -42.00
C SER A 162 -24.94 -60.64 -42.65
N ILE A 163 -25.92 -59.71 -42.57
CA ILE A 163 -27.23 -59.85 -43.22
C ILE A 163 -27.07 -59.91 -44.74
N LEU A 164 -26.26 -59.01 -45.33
CA LEU A 164 -25.97 -59.02 -46.76
C LEU A 164 -25.33 -60.34 -47.20
N LEU A 165 -24.32 -60.84 -46.46
CA LEU A 165 -23.67 -62.12 -46.75
C LEU A 165 -24.66 -63.29 -46.76
N LEU A 166 -25.59 -63.34 -45.80
CA LEU A 166 -26.63 -64.37 -45.73
C LEU A 166 -27.62 -64.26 -46.90
N MET A 167 -28.00 -63.05 -47.32
CA MET A 167 -28.85 -62.85 -48.50
C MET A 167 -28.13 -63.28 -49.80
N PHE A 168 -26.85 -62.94 -49.96
CA PHE A 168 -26.06 -63.36 -51.11
C PHE A 168 -25.87 -64.88 -51.17
N ARG A 169 -25.68 -65.55 -50.02
CA ARG A 169 -25.64 -67.02 -49.96
C ARG A 169 -26.97 -67.67 -50.31
N LYS A 170 -28.09 -67.14 -49.82
CA LYS A 170 -29.43 -67.68 -50.11
C LYS A 170 -29.79 -67.60 -51.61
N ASN A 171 -29.39 -66.52 -52.29
CA ASN A 171 -29.65 -66.38 -53.73
C ASN A 171 -28.78 -67.30 -54.61
N ARG A 172 -27.64 -67.80 -54.11
CA ARG A 172 -26.78 -68.76 -54.82
C ARG A 172 -27.25 -70.22 -54.74
N VAL A 173 -28.08 -70.57 -53.75
CA VAL A 173 -28.63 -71.94 -53.56
C VAL A 173 -29.95 -72.14 -54.33
N LYS A 174 -30.54 -71.06 -54.87
CA LYS A 174 -31.78 -71.08 -55.67
C LYS A 174 -31.54 -70.87 -57.18
N ALA A 175 -30.30 -70.89 -57.63
CA ALA A 175 -29.93 -70.84 -59.05
C ALA A 175 -29.54 -72.25 -59.53
#